data_AF-A0A0B1ZZ51-F1
#
_entry.id   AF-A0A0B1ZZ51-F1
#
_cell.length_a   1.000
_cell.length_b   1.000
_cell.length_c   1.000
_cell.angle_alpha   90.00
_cell.angle_beta   90.00
_cell.angle_gamma   90.00
#
_symmetry.space_group_name_H-M   'P 1'
#
loop_
_entity.id
_entity.type
_entity.pdbx_description
1 polymer ?
#
loop_
_entity_poly.entity_id
_entity_poly.type
_entity_poly.pdbx_seq_one_letter_code
_entity_poly.pdbx_strand_id
1 'polypeptide(L)' 'MSDQQNELPAIHTWWPYLTITARHAVLIRPAHPLAPEVIEEIERITGATVAPGSVLSDADVQYVAAQTEFID' A
#
# COMPACT_ATOMS: atom_id res chain seq x y z
N MET A 1 21.54 10.24 -1.44
CA MET A 1 20.64 9.26 -0.82
C MET A 1 19.60 8.94 -1.88
N SER A 2 19.77 7.82 -2.57
CA SER A 2 18.87 7.45 -3.66
C SER A 2 17.54 7.01 -3.07
N ASP A 3 16.54 7.86 -3.18
CA ASP A 3 15.13 7.51 -3.12
C ASP A 3 14.90 6.55 -4.29
N GLN A 4 15.18 5.26 -4.09
CA GLN A 4 14.98 4.24 -5.12
C GLN A 4 13.49 3.97 -5.18
N GLN A 5 12.82 4.91 -5.87
CA GLN A 5 11.50 4.89 -6.46
C GLN A 5 10.67 3.68 -6.03
N ASN A 6 9.86 3.88 -5.00
CA ASN A 6 8.76 2.98 -4.73
C ASN A 6 7.85 2.99 -5.96
N GLU A 7 7.72 1.88 -6.68
CA GLU A 7 6.88 1.74 -7.89
C GLU A 7 5.38 1.84 -7.59
N LEU A 8 5.03 2.25 -6.37
CA LEU A 8 3.67 2.44 -5.92
C LEU A 8 3.23 3.89 -6.17
N PRO A 9 2.02 4.09 -6.72
CA PRO A 9 1.39 5.39 -6.71
C PRO A 9 1.23 5.88 -5.25
N ALA A 10 1.13 7.20 -5.06
CA ALA A 10 1.14 7.79 -3.73
C ALA A 10 0.03 7.20 -2.84
N ILE A 11 0.36 6.76 -1.63
CA ILE A 11 -0.53 5.93 -0.80
C ILE A 11 -1.91 6.52 -0.53
N HIS A 12 -2.01 7.84 -0.43
CA HIS A 12 -3.27 8.56 -0.22
C HIS A 12 -4.25 8.43 -1.40
N THR A 13 -3.79 8.00 -2.58
CA THR A 13 -4.61 7.83 -3.78
C THR A 13 -5.34 6.50 -3.82
N TRP A 14 -4.88 5.48 -3.09
CA TRP A 14 -5.46 4.13 -3.13
C TRP A 14 -5.80 3.53 -1.76
N TRP A 15 -5.03 3.82 -0.72
CA TRP A 15 -5.27 3.31 0.64
C TRP A 15 -6.71 3.49 1.15
N PRO A 16 -7.32 4.69 1.06
CA PRO A 16 -8.70 4.89 1.53
C PRO A 16 -9.77 4.26 0.63
N TYR A 17 -9.39 3.76 -0.55
CA TYR A 17 -10.29 3.11 -1.51
C TYR A 17 -10.09 1.60 -1.59
N LEU A 18 -9.03 1.06 -0.97
CA LEU A 18 -8.83 -0.38 -0.86
C LEU A 18 -10.01 -1.04 -0.13
N THR A 19 -10.32 -2.26 -0.52
CA THR A 19 -11.24 -3.11 0.24
C THR A 19 -10.67 -3.45 1.62
N ILE A 20 -11.57 -3.81 2.55
CA ILE A 20 -11.18 -4.19 3.92
C ILE A 20 -10.21 -5.37 3.90
N THR A 21 -10.43 -6.36 3.03
CA THR A 21 -9.54 -7.51 2.85
C THR A 21 -8.14 -7.07 2.41
N ALA A 22 -8.04 -6.21 1.40
CA ALA A 22 -6.76 -5.71 0.91
C ALA A 22 -6.01 -4.88 1.98
N ARG A 23 -6.72 -4.03 2.74
CA ARG A 23 -6.12 -3.29 3.86
C ARG A 23 -5.60 -4.22 4.95
N HIS A 24 -6.36 -5.25 5.33
CA HIS A 24 -5.90 -6.24 6.29
C HIS A 24 -4.66 -6.97 5.78
N ALA A 25 -4.60 -7.35 4.50
CA ALA A 25 -3.43 -8.00 3.91
C ALA A 25 -2.17 -7.12 4.03
N VAL A 26 -2.31 -5.81 3.78
CA VAL A 26 -1.24 -4.82 3.99
C VAL A 26 -0.83 -4.72 5.47
N LEU A 27 -1.80 -4.62 6.38
CA LEU A 27 -1.56 -4.46 7.82
C LEU A 27 -0.91 -5.68 8.48
N ILE A 28 -1.19 -6.89 8.00
CA ILE A 28 -0.62 -8.12 8.56
C ILE A 28 0.89 -8.17 8.32
N ARG A 29 1.38 -7.69 7.16
CA ARG A 29 2.81 -7.67 6.82
C ARG A 29 3.24 -6.40 6.06
N PRO A 30 3.30 -5.23 6.72
CA PRO A 30 3.58 -3.96 6.05
C PRO A 30 4.99 -3.85 5.46
N ALA A 31 5.96 -4.57 6.01
CA ALA A 31 7.34 -4.62 5.51
C ALA A 31 7.61 -5.77 4.51
N HIS A 32 6.56 -6.44 4.02
CA HIS A 32 6.69 -7.50 3.02
C HIS A 32 6.13 -7.05 1.67
N PRO A 33 6.49 -7.75 0.59
CA PRO A 33 5.87 -7.54 -0.71
C PRO A 33 4.34 -7.58 -0.63
N LEU A 34 3.70 -6.62 -1.29
CA LEU A 34 2.26 -6.57 -1.40
C LEU A 34 1.73 -7.85 -2.05
N ALA A 35 0.64 -8.37 -1.48
CA ALA A 35 -0.05 -9.50 -2.06
C ALA A 35 -0.58 -9.15 -3.46
N PRO A 36 -0.64 -10.10 -4.40
CA PRO A 36 -1.10 -9.85 -5.76
C PRO A 36 -2.51 -9.26 -5.80
N GLU A 37 -3.40 -9.65 -4.88
CA GLU A 37 -4.74 -9.08 -4.75
C GLU A 37 -4.74 -7.58 -4.41
N VAL A 38 -3.76 -7.12 -3.62
CA VAL A 38 -3.60 -5.71 -3.26
C VAL A 38 -3.08 -4.95 -4.46
N ILE A 39 -2.10 -5.51 -5.17
CA ILE A 39 -1.53 -4.94 -6.39
C ILE A 39 -2.64 -4.71 -7.42
N GLU A 40 -3.41 -5.74 -7.76
CA GLU A 40 -4.54 -5.63 -8.70
C GLU A 40 -5.56 -4.57 -8.29
N GLU A 41 -5.79 -4.37 -6.99
CA GLU A 41 -6.70 -3.34 -6.52
C GLU A 41 -6.10 -1.93 -6.62
N ILE A 42 -4.81 -1.77 -6.31
CA ILE A 42 -4.08 -0.51 -6.51
C ILE A 42 -4.08 -0.13 -7.99
N GLU A 43 -3.81 -1.08 -8.89
CA GLU A 43 -3.85 -0.84 -10.33
C GLU A 43 -5.25 -0.44 -10.79
N ARG A 44 -6.30 -1.09 -10.29
CA ARG A 44 -7.69 -0.72 -10.60
C ARG A 44 -8.09 0.67 -10.09
N ILE A 45 -7.63 1.06 -8.90
CA ILE A 45 -7.98 2.36 -8.29
C ILE A 45 -7.22 3.50 -8.97
N THR A 46 -5.92 3.30 -9.21
CA THR A 46 -5.03 4.38 -9.68
C THR A 46 -4.86 4.40 -11.20
N GLY A 47 -5.17 3.29 -11.88
CA GLY A 47 -4.86 3.11 -13.30
C GLY A 47 -3.36 2.99 -13.60
N ALA A 48 -2.51 2.94 -12.59
CA ALA A 48 -1.07 2.76 -12.73
C ALA A 48 -0.71 1.27 -12.70
N THR A 49 0.32 0.87 -13.44
CA THR A 49 0.89 -0.48 -13.34
C THR A 49 1.81 -0.57 -12.13
N VAL A 50 1.60 -1.56 -11.28
CA VAL A 50 2.40 -1.80 -10.07
C VAL A 50 3.18 -3.09 -10.22
N ALA A 51 4.47 -3.05 -9.95
CA ALA A 51 5.31 -4.22 -10.10
C ALA A 51 4.95 -5.32 -9.10
N PRO A 52 4.90 -6.59 -9.53
CA PRO A 52 4.78 -7.70 -8.59
C PRO A 52 5.99 -7.69 -7.66
N GLY A 53 5.75 -7.74 -6.36
CA GLY A 53 6.81 -7.68 -5.37
C GLY A 53 7.08 -6.29 -4.76
N SER A 54 6.37 -5.25 -5.20
CA SER A 54 6.46 -3.92 -4.59
C SER A 54 6.16 -3.97 -3.10
N VAL A 55 6.91 -3.19 -2.32
CA VAL A 55 6.82 -3.12 -0.85
C VAL A 55 6.43 -1.71 -0.47
N LEU A 56 5.74 -1.52 0.66
CA LEU A 56 5.52 -0.17 1.18
C LEU A 56 6.84 0.48 1.58
N SER A 57 6.98 1.77 1.28
CA SER A 57 8.08 2.54 1.84
C SER A 57 7.86 2.76 3.34
N ASP A 58 8.92 3.06 4.09
CA ASP A 58 8.81 3.34 5.53
C ASP A 58 7.81 4.48 5.83
N ALA A 59 7.78 5.51 4.97
CA ALA A 59 6.81 6.60 5.07
C ALA A 59 5.36 6.14 4.83
N ASP A 60 5.15 5.24 3.87
CA ASP A 60 3.83 4.66 3.61
C ASP A 60 3.37 3.77 4.77
N VAL A 61 4.29 2.99 5.36
CA VAL A 61 4.00 2.18 6.56
C VAL A 61 3.58 3.07 7.72
N GLN A 62 4.30 4.17 7.97
CA GLN A 62 3.94 5.14 9.00
C GLN A 62 2.56 5.78 8.74
N TYR A 63 2.24 6.11 7.48
CA TYR A 63 0.94 6.65 7.10
C TYR A 63 -0.21 5.67 7.38
N VAL A 64 -0.01 4.39 7.06
CA VAL A 64 -0.97 3.31 7.33
C VAL A 64 -1.16 3.08 8.83
N ALA A 65 -0.06 3.06 9.59
CA ALA A 65 -0.10 2.90 11.04
C ALA A 65 -0.88 4.03 11.70
N ALA A 66 -0.58 5.29 11.35
CA ALA A 66 -1.24 6.46 11.90
C ALA A 66 -2.76 6.48 11.63
N GLN A 67 -3.22 5.94 10.49
CA GLN A 67 -4.65 5.85 10.20
C GLN A 67 -5.37 4.72 10.93
N THR A 68 -4.65 3.70 11.39
CA THR A 68 -5.24 2.60 12.17
C THR A 68 -5.48 3.02 13.61
N GLU A 69 -4.63 3.90 14.16
CA GLU A 69 -4.78 4.45 15.52
C GLU A 69 -6.03 5.33 15.72
N PHE A 70 -6.74 5.73 14.64
CA PHE A 70 -8.00 6.47 14.72
C PHE A 70 -9.25 5.57 14.83
N ILE A 71 -9.09 4.25 14.84
CA ILE A 71 -10.19 3.29 14.97
C ILE A 71 -9.96 2.43 16.23
N ASP A 72 -10.04 3.07 17.40
CA ASP A 72 -10.38 2.43 18.68
C ASP A 72 -11.52 3.24 19.34
#